data_AF-A0A831SK58-F1
#
_entry.id   AF-A0A831SK58-F1
#
_cell.length_a   1.000
_cell.length_b   1.000
_cell.length_c   1.000
_cell.angle_alpha   90.00
_cell.angle_beta   90.00
_cell.angle_gamma   90.00
#
_symmetry.space_group_name_H-M   'P 1'
#
loop_
_entity.id
_entity.type
_entity.pdbx_description
1 polymer ?
#
loop_
_entity_poly.entity_id
_entity_poly.type
_entity_poly.pdbx_seq_one_letter_code
_entity_poly.pdbx_strand_id
1 'polypeptide(L)'
;MAIDKIEIKLEKAKGCEDLPLPVSASEFSSGVDLLSAETSEIILRPGQIKIISTGIKIMIPEGFEGQIRPRSGLALKYGVTVLNTPGTIDSDYRGIVKVILINLGEKDFIIQRGDRIAQLI
;
A
#
# COMPACT_ATOMS: atom_id res chain seq x y z
N MET A 1 -10.29 -24.61 -12.52
CA MET A 1 -9.02 -24.23 -13.17
C MET A 1 -8.05 -23.91 -12.06
N ALA A 2 -6.95 -24.66 -11.93
CA ALA A 2 -5.85 -24.22 -11.09
C ALA A 2 -5.28 -22.98 -11.77
N ILE A 3 -5.28 -21.84 -11.08
CA ILE A 3 -4.53 -20.68 -11.56
C ILE A 3 -3.07 -21.03 -11.30
N ASP A 4 -2.26 -21.10 -12.36
CA ASP A 4 -0.82 -21.28 -12.23
C ASP A 4 -0.24 -20.16 -11.35
N LYS A 5 0.88 -20.43 -10.66
CA LYS A 5 1.56 -19.39 -9.89
C LYS A 5 1.84 -18.18 -10.78
N ILE A 6 1.32 -17.02 -10.40
CA ILE A 6 1.58 -15.75 -11.07
C ILE A 6 2.86 -15.17 -10.49
N GLU A 7 3.85 -14.92 -11.32
CA GLU A 7 5.08 -14.22 -10.92
C GLU A 7 4.89 -12.72 -11.08
N ILE A 8 5.09 -11.97 -9.98
CA ILE A 8 5.07 -10.51 -9.97
C ILE A 8 6.47 -10.00 -9.68
N LYS A 9 6.98 -9.11 -10.53
CA LYS A 9 8.29 -8.48 -10.31
C LYS A 9 8.13 -7.21 -9.47
N LEU A 10 8.97 -7.09 -8.45
CA LEU A 10 9.03 -5.98 -7.51
C LEU A 10 10.43 -5.35 -7.55
N GLU A 11 10.48 -4.01 -7.59
CA GLU A 11 11.72 -3.24 -7.51
C GLU A 11 11.59 -2.24 -6.37
N LYS A 12 12.60 -2.17 -5.48
CA LYS A 12 12.68 -1.08 -4.49
C LYS A 12 13.26 0.16 -5.16
N ALA A 13 12.64 1.31 -4.93
CA ALA A 13 13.20 2.60 -5.31
C ALA A 13 14.49 2.88 -4.52
N LYS A 14 15.38 3.68 -5.12
CA LYS A 14 16.62 4.13 -4.48
C LYS A 14 16.31 4.80 -3.12
N GLY A 15 17.04 4.43 -2.08
CA GLY A 15 16.83 4.92 -0.71
C GLY A 15 15.71 4.21 0.06
N CYS A 16 15.19 3.10 -0.46
CA CYS A 16 14.20 2.23 0.19
C CYS A 16 14.74 0.82 0.44
N GLU A 17 16.05 0.60 0.32
CA GLU A 17 16.70 -0.70 0.42
C GLU A 17 16.51 -1.35 1.80
N ASP A 18 16.39 -0.53 2.85
CA ASP A 18 16.15 -0.89 4.25
C ASP A 18 14.74 -1.47 4.51
N LEU A 19 13.74 -1.11 3.70
CA LEU A 19 12.38 -1.61 3.87
C LEU A 19 12.23 -3.02 3.31
N PRO A 20 11.56 -3.97 3.98
CA PRO A 20 11.31 -5.29 3.41
C PRO A 20 10.38 -5.19 2.20
N LEU A 21 10.50 -6.14 1.26
CA LEU A 21 9.50 -6.29 0.22
C LEU A 21 8.17 -6.74 0.82
N PRO A 22 7.02 -6.40 0.21
CA PRO A 22 5.72 -6.94 0.63
C PRO A 22 5.73 -8.46 0.61
N VAL A 23 5.31 -9.08 1.71
CA VAL A 23 5.21 -10.53 1.85
C VAL A 23 3.85 -10.89 2.43
N SER A 24 3.31 -12.03 1.99
CA SER A 24 2.07 -12.56 2.55
C SER A 24 2.29 -12.92 4.02
N ALA A 25 1.35 -12.54 4.88
CA ALA A 25 1.44 -12.80 6.32
C ALA A 25 1.26 -14.30 6.67
N SER A 26 0.57 -15.05 5.81
CA SER A 26 0.36 -16.48 5.91
C SER A 26 0.14 -17.09 4.52
N GLU A 27 0.17 -18.41 4.43
CA GLU A 27 -0.11 -19.16 3.19
C GLU A 27 -1.49 -18.84 2.60
N PHE A 28 -2.48 -18.54 3.45
CA PHE A 28 -3.86 -18.26 3.04
C PHE A 28 -4.17 -16.76 2.96
N SER A 29 -3.18 -15.88 3.06
CA SER A 29 -3.39 -14.44 2.96
C SER A 29 -3.68 -14.05 1.52
N SER A 30 -4.81 -13.35 1.30
CA SER A 30 -5.22 -12.87 -0.01
C SER A 30 -4.45 -11.64 -0.50
N GLY A 31 -3.70 -10.97 0.38
CA GLY A 31 -2.96 -9.77 0.04
C GLY A 31 -1.71 -9.58 0.89
N VAL A 32 -0.90 -8.60 0.50
CA VAL A 32 0.35 -8.23 1.15
C VAL A 32 0.27 -6.80 1.68
N ASP A 33 0.81 -6.57 2.87
CA ASP A 33 0.83 -5.23 3.47
C ASP A 33 1.79 -4.31 2.67
N LEU A 34 1.36 -3.09 2.38
CA LEU A 34 2.18 -2.02 1.79
C LEU A 34 2.68 -1.10 2.90
N LEU A 35 3.98 -0.81 2.88
CA LEU A 35 4.65 0.01 3.88
C LEU A 35 4.77 1.46 3.43
N SER A 36 4.81 2.39 4.37
CA SER A 36 5.21 3.78 4.14
C SER A 36 6.72 3.87 3.92
N ALA A 37 7.14 4.54 2.84
CA ALA A 37 8.53 4.83 2.52
C ALA A 37 8.90 6.30 2.71
N GLU A 38 8.06 7.08 3.38
CA GLU A 38 8.37 8.47 3.73
C GLU A 38 9.61 8.52 4.64
N THR A 39 10.48 9.51 4.44
CA THR A 39 11.73 9.66 5.21
C THR A 39 11.52 10.44 6.51
N SER A 40 10.51 11.30 6.56
CA SER A 40 10.09 12.02 7.77
C SER A 40 8.71 11.58 8.22
N GLU A 41 8.42 11.82 9.49
CA GLU A 41 7.08 11.61 10.04
C GLU A 41 6.04 12.43 9.28
N ILE A 42 4.91 11.79 8.98
CA ILE A 42 3.75 12.43 8.36
C ILE A 42 2.60 12.45 9.36
N ILE A 43 2.18 13.64 9.75
CA ILE A 43 0.93 13.84 10.48
C ILE A 43 -0.22 13.96 9.46
N LEU A 44 -1.21 13.09 9.56
CA LEU A 44 -2.45 13.10 8.78
C LEU A 44 -3.60 13.54 9.70
N ARG A 45 -3.97 14.82 9.60
CA ARG A 45 -5.02 15.43 10.44
C ARG A 45 -6.43 14.97 10.02
N PRO A 46 -7.44 15.04 10.90
CA PRO A 46 -8.84 14.82 10.53
C PRO A 46 -9.25 15.58 9.27
N GLY A 47 -9.90 14.89 8.33
CA GLY A 47 -10.32 15.41 7.02
C GLY A 47 -9.19 15.58 6.00
N GLN A 48 -7.93 15.38 6.38
CA GLN A 48 -6.80 15.57 5.48
C GLN A 48 -6.60 14.36 4.56
N ILE A 49 -6.22 14.67 3.32
CA ILE A 49 -5.80 13.69 2.31
C ILE A 49 -4.29 13.85 2.09
N LYS A 50 -3.55 12.75 2.09
CA LYS A 50 -2.13 12.72 1.68
C LYS A 50 -1.83 11.52 0.80
N ILE A 51 -0.90 11.73 -0.12
CA ILE A 51 -0.30 10.67 -0.93
C ILE A 51 0.95 10.18 -0.19
N ILE A 52 1.02 8.89 0.09
CA ILE A 52 2.13 8.25 0.80
C ILE A 52 2.85 7.31 -0.16
N SER A 53 4.16 7.48 -0.32
CA SER A 53 4.99 6.61 -1.14
C SER A 53 5.19 5.25 -0.47
N THR A 54 5.15 4.17 -1.26
CA THR A 54 5.53 2.82 -0.78
C THR A 54 6.98 2.46 -1.06
N GLY A 55 7.68 3.27 -1.86
CA GLY A 55 9.06 3.01 -2.24
C GLY A 55 9.26 1.77 -3.10
N ILE A 56 8.19 1.17 -3.62
CA ILE A 56 8.26 0.02 -4.51
C ILE A 56 7.62 0.32 -5.87
N LYS A 57 8.17 -0.26 -6.92
CA LYS A 57 7.54 -0.39 -8.24
C LYS A 57 7.11 -1.84 -8.42
N ILE A 58 5.98 -2.03 -9.09
CA ILE A 58 5.39 -3.33 -9.33
C ILE A 58 5.14 -3.47 -10.82
N MET A 59 5.50 -4.63 -11.38
CA MET A 59 5.20 -4.99 -12.75
C MET A 59 4.14 -6.09 -12.72
N ILE A 60 2.88 -5.69 -12.83
CA ILE A 60 1.75 -6.60 -12.92
C ILE A 60 1.73 -7.22 -14.33
N PRO A 61 1.60 -8.56 -14.45
CA PRO A 61 1.50 -9.22 -15.75
C PRO A 61 0.25 -8.81 -16.53
N GLU A 62 0.30 -8.87 -17.87
CA GLU A 62 -0.86 -8.62 -18.71
C GLU A 62 -2.04 -9.54 -18.35
N GLY A 63 -3.26 -8.99 -18.37
CA GLY A 63 -4.47 -9.71 -17.98
C GLY A 63 -4.79 -9.68 -16.48
N PHE A 64 -3.95 -9.01 -15.68
CA PHE A 64 -4.15 -8.83 -14.23
C PHE A 64 -4.11 -7.34 -13.87
N GLU A 65 -4.69 -7.02 -12.71
CA GLU A 65 -4.54 -5.74 -12.03
C GLU A 65 -4.11 -5.98 -10.59
N GLY A 66 -3.43 -4.99 -9.99
CA GLY A 66 -3.25 -4.94 -8.54
C GLY A 66 -4.31 -4.03 -7.92
N GLN A 67 -4.82 -4.38 -6.74
CA GLN A 67 -5.79 -3.55 -6.01
C GLN A 67 -5.26 -3.10 -4.65
N ILE A 68 -5.10 -1.79 -4.50
CA ILE A 68 -4.77 -1.17 -3.21
C ILE A 68 -6.05 -1.01 -2.39
N ARG A 69 -6.12 -1.72 -1.27
CA ARG A 69 -7.26 -1.73 -0.35
C ARG A 69 -6.88 -1.23 1.05
N PRO A 70 -7.84 -0.78 1.86
CA PRO A 70 -7.56 -0.28 3.20
C PRO A 70 -7.25 -1.44 4.14
N ARG A 71 -6.46 -1.18 5.19
CA ARG A 71 -6.27 -2.13 6.28
C ARG A 71 -7.41 -1.97 7.27
N SER A 72 -8.17 -3.04 7.53
CA SER A 72 -9.34 -3.00 8.42
C SER A 72 -9.00 -2.47 9.82
N GLY A 73 -7.82 -2.80 10.34
CA GLY A 73 -7.34 -2.30 11.63
C GLY A 73 -7.13 -0.79 11.67
N LEU A 74 -6.67 -0.17 10.56
CA LEU A 74 -6.52 1.29 10.49
C LEU A 74 -7.87 1.99 10.38
N ALA A 75 -8.76 1.44 9.57
CA ALA A 75 -10.11 1.95 9.40
C ALA A 75 -10.88 1.93 10.73
N LEU A 76 -10.90 0.79 11.43
CA LEU A 76 -11.65 0.62 12.68
C LEU A 76 -11.08 1.46 13.83
N LYS A 77 -9.75 1.49 13.99
CA LYS A 77 -9.12 2.11 15.17
C LYS A 77 -8.88 3.62 15.02
N TYR A 78 -8.66 4.09 13.80
CA TYR A 78 -8.22 5.47 13.55
C TYR A 78 -9.08 6.21 12.53
N GLY A 79 -10.05 5.56 11.88
CA GLY A 79 -10.82 6.17 10.79
C GLY A 79 -9.97 6.44 9.54
N VAL A 80 -8.81 5.80 9.39
CA VAL A 80 -7.92 6.00 8.25
C VAL A 80 -8.21 4.97 7.18
N THR A 81 -8.45 5.44 5.95
CA THR A 81 -8.74 4.59 4.80
C THR A 81 -8.01 5.06 3.55
N VAL A 82 -8.01 4.22 2.52
CA VAL A 82 -7.55 4.56 1.17
C VAL A 82 -8.70 5.25 0.45
N LEU A 83 -8.53 6.53 0.09
CA LEU A 83 -9.60 7.38 -0.44
C LEU A 83 -10.15 6.84 -1.76
N ASN A 84 -9.28 6.38 -2.65
CA ASN A 84 -9.64 5.88 -3.97
C ASN A 84 -9.81 4.35 -3.99
N THR A 85 -10.23 3.74 -2.88
CA THR A 85 -10.29 2.27 -2.78
C THR A 85 -11.47 1.65 -3.56
N PRO A 86 -11.27 0.48 -4.21
CA PRO A 86 -9.98 -0.14 -4.51
C PRO A 86 -9.18 0.69 -5.51
N GLY A 87 -7.91 0.97 -5.19
CA GLY A 87 -7.01 1.70 -6.08
C GLY A 87 -6.39 0.76 -7.09
N THR A 88 -6.70 0.94 -8.38
CA THR A 88 -6.20 0.08 -9.46
C THR A 88 -4.74 0.37 -9.80
N ILE A 89 -3.95 -0.71 -9.95
CA ILE A 89 -2.61 -0.70 -10.55
C ILE A 89 -2.70 -1.52 -11.85
N ASP A 90 -2.69 -0.81 -12.98
CA ASP A 90 -2.75 -1.43 -14.31
C ASP A 90 -1.45 -2.18 -14.66
N SER A 91 -1.54 -3.15 -15.57
CA SER A 91 -0.40 -3.97 -16.02
C SER A 91 0.69 -3.18 -16.77
N ASP A 92 0.40 -1.98 -17.25
CA ASP A 92 1.36 -1.07 -17.91
C ASP A 92 1.96 -0.03 -16.95
N TYR A 93 1.50 0.04 -15.70
CA TYR A 93 2.02 0.97 -14.71
C TYR A 93 3.44 0.58 -14.27
N ARG A 94 4.38 1.52 -14.32
CA ARG A 94 5.80 1.31 -13.93
C ARG A 94 6.30 2.33 -12.89
N GLY A 95 5.40 3.18 -12.39
CA GLY A 95 5.73 4.17 -11.37
C GLY A 95 5.94 3.55 -9.98
N ILE A 96 6.39 4.39 -9.05
CA ILE A 96 6.38 4.02 -7.63
C ILE A 96 4.92 3.96 -7.18
N VAL A 97 4.52 2.83 -6.59
CA VAL A 97 3.20 2.66 -6.02
C VAL A 97 3.02 3.66 -4.87
N LYS A 98 1.92 4.41 -4.90
CA LYS A 98 1.56 5.37 -3.86
C LYS A 98 0.16 5.10 -3.37
N VAL A 99 -0.08 5.42 -2.10
CA VAL A 99 -1.36 5.22 -1.42
C VAL A 99 -1.96 6.59 -1.09
N ILE A 100 -3.19 6.82 -1.52
CA ILE A 100 -3.93 8.05 -1.18
C ILE A 100 -4.71 7.79 0.11
N LEU A 101 -4.18 8.23 1.24
CA LEU A 101 -4.85 8.08 2.53
C LEU A 101 -5.71 9.30 2.85
N ILE A 102 -6.86 9.05 3.46
CA ILE A 102 -7.70 10.04 4.11
C ILE A 102 -7.93 9.64 5.57
N ASN A 103 -7.88 10.62 6.47
CA ASN A 103 -8.26 10.44 7.86
C ASN A 103 -9.70 10.93 8.08
N LEU A 104 -10.64 10.00 8.26
CA LEU A 104 -12.04 10.25 8.60
C LEU A 104 -12.30 10.15 10.11
N GLY A 105 -11.26 9.91 10.91
CA GLY A 105 -11.34 9.90 12.37
C GLY A 105 -11.26 11.29 12.98
N GLU A 106 -11.26 11.33 14.31
CA GLU A 106 -11.31 12.58 15.10
C GLU A 106 -9.94 13.04 15.62
N LYS A 107 -8.90 12.21 15.49
CA LYS A 107 -7.56 12.47 16.00
C LYS A 107 -6.54 12.47 14.88
N ASP A 108 -5.44 13.19 15.09
CA ASP A 108 -4.27 13.13 14.23
C ASP A 108 -3.75 11.68 14.15
N PHE A 109 -3.48 11.22 12.93
CA PHE A 109 -2.86 9.93 12.68
C PHE A 109 -1.41 10.15 12.23
N ILE A 110 -0.47 9.53 12.94
CA ILE A 110 0.96 9.64 12.67
C ILE A 110 1.38 8.45 11.82
N ILE A 111 2.03 8.73 10.69
CA ILE A 111 2.59 7.74 9.78
C ILE A 111 4.11 7.85 9.85
N GLN A 112 4.77 6.76 10.18
CA GLN A 112 6.22 6.62 10.22
C GLN A 112 6.71 5.76 9.06
N ARG A 113 8.00 5.84 8.78
CA ARG A 113 8.67 4.93 7.84
C ARG A 113 8.49 3.48 8.29
N GLY A 114 8.10 2.61 7.36
CA GLY A 114 7.87 1.18 7.63
C GLY A 114 6.49 0.86 8.20
N ASP A 115 5.65 1.85 8.49
CA ASP A 115 4.28 1.59 8.90
C ASP A 115 3.48 0.93 7.78
N ARG A 116 2.68 -0.07 8.15
CA ARG A 116 1.78 -0.75 7.24
C ARG A 116 0.54 0.10 7.01
N ILE A 117 0.40 0.68 5.82
CA ILE A 117 -0.60 1.73 5.52
C ILE A 117 -1.75 1.25 4.64
N ALA A 118 -1.54 0.25 3.80
CA ALA A 118 -2.54 -0.34 2.91
C ALA A 118 -2.22 -1.83 2.68
N GLN A 119 -3.05 -2.52 1.91
CA GLN A 119 -2.75 -3.87 1.42
C GLN A 119 -2.96 -3.94 -0.08
N LEU A 120 -2.11 -4.69 -0.77
CA LEU A 120 -2.23 -5.01 -2.18
C LEU A 120 -2.82 -6.42 -2.31
N ILE A 121 -3.85 -6.55 -3.14
CA ILE A 121 -4.42 -7.83 -3.60
C ILE A 121 -4.08 -7.98 -5.08
#